data_AF-A0A814XQ22-F1
#
_entry.id   AF-A0A814XQ22-F1
#
_cell.length_a   1.000
_cell.length_b   1.000
_cell.length_c   1.000
_cell.angle_alpha   90.00
_cell.angle_beta   90.00
_cell.angle_gamma   90.00
#
_symmetry.space_group_name_H-M   'P 1'
#
loop_
_entity.id
_entity.type
_entity.pdbx_description
1 polymer ?
#
loop_
_entity_poly.entity_id
_entity_poly.type
_entity_poly.pdbx_seq_one_letter_code
_entity_poly.pdbx_strand_id
1 'polypeptide(L)'
;MKKWNYVLIYGSLLGAMRNKSIIPWTGDLDLAVINDVYDNKLHLAETKQDIWLYGYFLFHHEVYRLCPHRNHPDAKIMSTLNNSKKMKPYTAPYTDMYRLNPEAKSEGWYIPYLGVKNKPIHISFRTKVVLEEHAFPAPESPLDHVIYTYGNNFTLEKRY
;
A
#
# COMPACT_ATOMS: atom_id res chain seq x y z
N MET A 1 -8.57 7.65 -16.82
CA MET A 1 -8.35 7.28 -15.41
C MET A 1 -7.50 8.34 -14.74
N LYS A 2 -7.90 8.83 -13.57
CA LYS A 2 -7.04 9.68 -12.73
C LYS A 2 -5.75 8.90 -12.41
N LYS A 3 -4.60 9.54 -12.55
CA LYS A 3 -3.32 8.94 -12.24
C LYS A 3 -3.13 8.97 -10.72
N TRP A 4 -3.04 7.79 -10.11
CA TRP A 4 -2.71 7.67 -8.70
C TRP A 4 -1.20 7.82 -8.54
N ASN A 5 -0.79 8.78 -7.71
CA ASN A 5 0.59 8.92 -7.31
C ASN A 5 0.77 8.14 -6.01
N TYR A 6 1.55 7.07 -6.05
CA TYR A 6 1.75 6.19 -4.92
C TYR A 6 3.19 5.69 -4.86
N VAL A 7 3.59 5.21 -3.69
CA VAL A 7 4.85 4.48 -3.47
C VAL A 7 4.62 3.29 -2.55
N LEU A 8 5.42 2.25 -2.74
CA LEU A 8 5.46 1.08 -1.87
C LEU A 8 6.13 1.46 -0.53
N ILE A 9 5.51 1.09 0.60
CA ILE A 9 6.02 1.40 1.94
C ILE A 9 5.91 0.19 2.88
N TYR A 10 6.31 0.37 4.14
CA TYR A 10 6.16 -0.59 5.24
C TYR A 10 6.55 -2.03 4.88
N GLY A 11 5.72 -3.02 5.22
CA GLY A 11 6.05 -4.44 5.12
C GLY A 11 6.28 -4.86 3.67
N SER A 12 5.56 -4.20 2.76
CA SER A 12 5.70 -4.41 1.33
C SER A 12 7.04 -3.91 0.79
N LEU A 13 7.47 -2.70 1.19
CA LEU A 13 8.79 -2.18 0.83
C LEU A 13 9.91 -3.04 1.42
N LEU A 14 9.76 -3.46 2.68
CA LEU A 14 10.71 -4.37 3.32
C LEU A 14 10.80 -5.70 2.56
N GLY A 15 9.67 -6.31 2.20
CA GLY A 15 9.64 -7.55 1.40
C GLY A 15 10.31 -7.39 0.04
N ALA A 16 10.03 -6.28 -0.65
CA ALA A 16 10.67 -5.92 -1.91
C ALA A 16 12.21 -5.83 -1.78
N MET A 17 12.69 -5.16 -0.72
CA MET A 17 14.10 -4.99 -0.44
C MET A 17 14.80 -6.27 0.04
N ARG A 18 14.07 -7.14 0.74
CA ARG A 18 14.61 -8.36 1.35
C ARG A 18 14.80 -9.47 0.33
N ASN A 19 13.74 -9.80 -0.39
CA ASN A 19 13.73 -10.95 -1.29
C ASN A 19 12.77 -10.78 -2.48
N LYS A 20 12.38 -9.54 -2.79
CA LYS A 20 11.50 -9.19 -3.91
C LYS A 20 10.14 -9.90 -3.85
N SER A 21 9.66 -10.24 -2.65
CA SER A 21 8.38 -10.94 -2.45
C SER A 21 7.57 -10.29 -1.34
N ILE A 22 6.26 -10.52 -1.34
CA ILE A 22 5.41 -10.22 -0.20
C ILE A 22 5.92 -11.05 0.99
N ILE A 23 5.86 -10.46 2.19
CA ILE A 23 6.24 -11.19 3.40
C ILE A 23 5.19 -12.29 3.64
N PRO A 24 5.58 -13.59 3.69
CA PRO A 24 4.62 -14.69 3.58
C PRO A 24 3.48 -14.72 4.62
N TRP A 25 3.68 -14.06 5.77
CA TRP A 25 2.71 -14.03 6.87
C TRP A 25 1.92 -12.72 6.98
N THR A 26 2.13 -11.71 6.11
CA THR A 26 1.43 -10.41 6.23
C THR A 26 0.14 -10.34 5.43
N GLY A 27 0.00 -11.09 4.32
CA GLY A 27 -1.28 -11.22 3.60
C GLY A 27 -1.82 -9.93 2.97
N ASP A 28 -1.11 -8.82 3.10
CA ASP A 28 -1.49 -7.48 2.66
C ASP A 28 -0.36 -6.78 1.87
N LEU A 29 -0.74 -5.66 1.25
CA LEU A 29 0.15 -4.71 0.59
C LEU A 29 0.00 -3.32 1.23
N ASP A 30 1.09 -2.56 1.33
CA ASP A 30 1.12 -1.23 1.91
C ASP A 30 1.55 -0.19 0.86
N LEU A 31 0.65 0.76 0.58
CA LEU A 31 0.91 1.87 -0.34
C LEU A 31 0.75 3.21 0.37
N ALA A 32 1.70 4.11 0.18
CA ALA A 32 1.52 5.52 0.46
C ALA A 32 0.95 6.18 -0.78
N VAL A 33 -0.08 6.99 -0.63
CA VAL A 33 -0.82 7.59 -1.76
C VAL A 33 -0.91 9.10 -1.58
N ILE A 34 -0.41 9.83 -2.57
CA ILE A 34 -0.66 11.26 -2.76
C ILE A 34 -1.98 11.36 -3.50
N ASN A 35 -3.09 11.58 -2.78
CA ASN A 35 -4.36 11.77 -3.45
C ASN A 35 -5.31 12.70 -2.70
N ASP A 36 -5.83 13.67 -3.45
CA ASP A 36 -6.91 14.60 -3.08
C ASP A 36 -8.28 13.92 -3.10
N VAL A 37 -8.38 12.71 -3.67
CA VAL A 37 -9.62 11.90 -3.69
C VAL A 37 -10.22 11.72 -2.30
N TYR A 38 -9.41 11.73 -1.24
CA TYR A 38 -9.90 11.61 0.13
C TYR A 38 -10.50 12.90 0.70
N ASP A 39 -10.23 14.05 0.09
CA ASP A 39 -10.67 15.36 0.58
C ASP A 39 -12.03 15.80 0.01
N ASN A 40 -12.43 15.22 -1.12
CA ASN A 40 -13.70 15.53 -1.77
C ASN A 40 -14.62 14.31 -1.78
N LYS A 41 -15.76 14.41 -1.10
CA LYS A 41 -16.75 13.32 -0.99
C LYS A 41 -17.29 12.85 -2.34
N LEU A 42 -17.46 13.73 -3.31
CA LEU A 42 -17.91 13.37 -4.67
C LEU A 42 -16.82 12.58 -5.39
N HIS A 43 -15.57 13.06 -5.37
CA HIS A 43 -14.44 12.33 -5.97
C HIS A 43 -14.23 10.96 -5.32
N LEU A 44 -14.44 10.85 -4.00
CA LEU A 44 -14.37 9.57 -3.30
C LEU A 44 -15.48 8.62 -3.73
N ALA A 45 -16.71 9.11 -3.90
CA ALA A 45 -17.84 8.31 -4.36
C ALA A 45 -17.62 7.79 -5.80
N GLU A 46 -17.19 8.66 -6.71
CA GLU A 46 -16.81 8.30 -8.08
C GLU A 46 -15.68 7.26 -8.09
N THR A 47 -14.64 7.48 -7.28
CA THR A 47 -13.53 6.54 -7.13
C THR A 47 -13.99 5.17 -6.65
N LYS A 48 -14.87 5.13 -5.64
CA LYS A 48 -15.43 3.87 -5.13
C LYS A 48 -16.22 3.14 -6.21
N GLN A 49 -17.00 3.88 -7.01
CA GLN A 49 -17.76 3.32 -8.13
C GLN A 49 -16.83 2.75 -9.21
N ASP A 50 -15.81 3.50 -9.62
CA ASP A 50 -14.83 3.03 -10.60
C ASP A 50 -14.13 1.76 -10.12
N ILE A 51 -13.62 1.76 -8.90
CA ILE A 51 -12.95 0.61 -8.27
C ILE A 51 -13.89 -0.61 -8.20
N TRP A 52 -15.16 -0.40 -7.88
CA TRP A 52 -16.18 -1.45 -7.88
C TRP A 52 -16.36 -2.09 -9.25
N LEU A 53 -16.40 -1.28 -10.31
CA LEU A 53 -16.51 -1.75 -11.69
C LEU A 53 -15.26 -2.54 -12.13
N TYR A 54 -14.08 -2.23 -11.58
CA TYR A 54 -12.87 -3.04 -11.76
C TYR A 54 -12.83 -4.31 -10.90
N GLY A 55 -13.88 -4.57 -10.10
CA GLY A 55 -13.98 -5.79 -9.31
C GLY A 55 -13.29 -5.72 -7.96
N TYR A 56 -13.11 -4.53 -7.41
CA TYR A 56 -12.53 -4.30 -6.08
C TYR A 56 -13.52 -3.56 -5.16
N PHE A 57 -13.28 -3.59 -3.87
CA PHE A 57 -14.07 -2.88 -2.87
C PHE A 57 -13.14 -1.95 -2.08
N LEU A 58 -13.41 -0.64 -2.14
CA LEU A 58 -12.69 0.38 -1.37
C LEU A 58 -13.52 0.80 -0.15
N PHE A 59 -12.98 0.59 1.05
CA PHE A 59 -13.59 1.00 2.31
C PHE A 59 -12.57 1.70 3.21
N HIS A 60 -13.05 2.29 4.31
CA HIS A 60 -12.20 2.98 5.27
C HIS A 60 -12.30 2.31 6.63
N HIS A 61 -11.16 1.88 7.17
CA HIS A 61 -11.01 1.40 8.54
C HIS A 61 -9.62 1.83 9.03
N GLU A 62 -9.57 2.98 9.69
CA GLU A 62 -8.36 3.72 10.10
C GLU A 62 -7.52 4.26 8.92
N VAL A 63 -7.35 3.44 7.88
CA VAL A 63 -6.81 3.79 6.56
C VAL A 63 -7.81 3.35 5.48
N TYR A 64 -7.64 3.87 4.27
CA TYR A 64 -8.38 3.32 3.12
C TYR A 64 -7.83 1.96 2.76
N ARG A 65 -8.71 1.01 2.47
CA ARG A 65 -8.36 -0.37 2.14
C ARG A 65 -9.03 -0.82 0.88
N LEU A 66 -8.25 -1.44 0.01
CA LEU A 66 -8.70 -2.04 -1.24
C LEU A 66 -8.69 -3.57 -1.10
N CYS A 67 -9.85 -4.20 -1.27
CA CYS A 67 -9.95 -5.67 -1.32
C CYS A 67 -10.48 -6.12 -2.67
N PRO A 68 -10.11 -7.31 -3.16
CA PRO A 68 -10.85 -7.95 -4.24
C PRO A 68 -12.32 -8.14 -3.87
N HIS A 69 -13.23 -7.83 -4.79
CA HIS A 69 -14.65 -8.06 -4.66
C HIS A 69 -15.04 -9.37 -5.37
N ARG A 70 -16.18 -9.97 -5.01
CA ARG A 70 -16.70 -11.20 -5.65
C ARG A 70 -17.05 -11.07 -7.14
N ASN A 71 -17.00 -9.86 -7.69
CA ASN A 71 -17.20 -9.60 -9.11
C ASN A 71 -15.85 -9.37 -9.84
N HIS A 72 -14.72 -9.74 -9.22
CA HIS A 72 -13.41 -9.55 -9.82
C HIS A 72 -13.28 -10.32 -11.14
N PRO A 73 -12.81 -9.70 -12.24
CA PRO A 73 -12.77 -10.34 -13.55
C PRO A 73 -11.72 -11.46 -13.66
N ASP A 74 -10.69 -11.44 -12.82
CA ASP A 74 -9.65 -12.48 -12.78
C ASP A 74 -10.12 -13.74 -12.04
N ALA A 75 -10.20 -14.86 -12.78
CA ALA A 75 -10.62 -16.15 -12.27
C ALA A 75 -9.70 -16.75 -11.18
N LYS A 76 -8.40 -16.44 -11.18
CA LYS A 76 -7.46 -16.89 -10.14
C LYS A 76 -7.78 -16.22 -8.81
N ILE A 77 -8.00 -14.90 -8.85
CA ILE A 77 -8.42 -14.13 -7.67
C ILE A 77 -9.75 -14.70 -7.15
N MET A 78 -10.71 -14.93 -8.03
CA MET A 78 -11.99 -15.53 -7.65
C MET A 78 -11.86 -16.93 -7.04
N SER A 79 -10.99 -17.78 -7.58
CA SER A 79 -10.71 -19.10 -7.00
C SER A 79 -10.14 -18.98 -5.58
N THR A 80 -9.22 -18.05 -5.35
CA THR A 80 -8.64 -17.81 -4.02
C THR A 80 -9.70 -17.30 -3.04
N LEU A 81 -10.54 -16.36 -3.45
CA LEU A 81 -11.63 -15.83 -2.61
C LEU A 81 -12.63 -16.94 -2.26
N ASN A 82 -13.04 -17.75 -3.23
CA ASN A 82 -14.02 -18.83 -3.03
C ASN A 82 -13.51 -19.96 -2.13
N ASN A 83 -12.19 -20.22 -2.15
CA ASN A 83 -11.57 -21.25 -1.30
C ASN A 83 -11.40 -20.80 0.15
N SER A 84 -11.53 -19.50 0.44
CA SER A 84 -11.51 -18.99 1.81
C SER A 84 -12.83 -19.28 2.52
N LYS A 85 -12.90 -20.38 3.27
CA LYS A 85 -14.06 -20.74 4.10
C LYS A 85 -14.34 -19.61 5.11
N LYS A 86 -15.36 -18.77 4.82
CA LYS A 86 -15.75 -17.58 5.59
C LYS A 86 -14.55 -16.64 5.82
N MET A 87 -14.32 -15.71 4.89
CA MET A 87 -13.45 -14.56 5.14
C MET A 87 -13.89 -13.86 6.44
N LYS A 88 -13.14 -14.05 7.53
CA LYS A 88 -13.19 -13.15 8.68
C LYS A 88 -12.70 -11.77 8.21
N PRO A 89 -13.09 -10.67 8.86
CA PRO A 89 -12.38 -9.40 8.70
C PRO A 89 -10.87 -9.66 8.74
N TYR A 90 -10.08 -9.06 7.85
CA TYR A 90 -8.61 -9.23 7.76
C TYR A 90 -8.07 -10.57 7.22
N THR A 91 -8.92 -11.46 6.72
CA THR A 91 -8.45 -12.73 6.12
C THR A 91 -8.48 -12.75 4.59
N ALA A 92 -9.08 -11.74 3.99
CA ALA A 92 -8.97 -11.48 2.56
C ALA A 92 -7.65 -10.78 2.28
N PRO A 93 -6.99 -11.03 1.14
CA PRO A 93 -5.93 -10.15 0.67
C PRO A 93 -6.45 -8.72 0.56
N TYR A 94 -5.72 -7.75 1.09
CA TYR A 94 -6.06 -6.33 1.01
C TYR A 94 -4.83 -5.47 0.75
N THR A 95 -5.06 -4.25 0.30
CA THR A 95 -4.02 -3.22 0.19
C THR A 95 -4.41 -2.03 1.07
N ASP A 96 -3.57 -1.71 2.05
CA ASP A 96 -3.67 -0.51 2.86
C ASP A 96 -3.14 0.69 2.09
N MET A 97 -3.97 1.72 1.98
CA MET A 97 -3.70 2.95 1.24
C MET A 97 -3.55 4.10 2.25
N TYR A 98 -2.31 4.33 2.66
CA TYR A 98 -1.94 5.38 3.59
C TYR A 98 -1.94 6.73 2.89
N ARG A 99 -2.66 7.69 3.44
CA ARG A 99 -2.66 9.05 2.93
C ARG A 99 -1.31 9.72 3.22
N LEU A 100 -0.70 10.27 2.18
CA LEU A 100 0.42 11.18 2.30
C LEU A 100 -0.09 12.61 2.44
N ASN A 101 0.38 13.30 3.47
CA ASN A 101 0.12 14.72 3.69
C ASN A 101 1.37 15.54 3.33
N PRO A 102 1.21 16.71 2.71
CA PRO A 102 2.33 17.57 2.43
C PRO A 102 2.93 18.08 3.75
N GLU A 103 4.25 18.10 3.86
CA GLU A 103 4.92 18.72 4.99
C GLU A 103 4.86 20.26 4.85
N ALA A 104 4.48 20.95 5.91
CA ALA A 104 4.31 22.41 5.88
C ALA A 104 5.62 23.19 5.65
N LYS A 105 6.79 22.58 5.89
CA LYS A 105 8.10 23.25 5.90
C LYS A 105 9.11 22.68 4.90
N SER A 106 8.74 21.67 4.10
CA SER A 106 9.62 21.08 3.09
C SER A 106 8.81 20.55 1.90
N GLU A 107 9.49 20.16 0.83
CA GLU A 107 8.85 19.47 -0.32
C GLU A 107 8.54 17.99 -0.04
N GLY A 108 8.72 17.53 1.21
CA GLY A 108 8.46 16.16 1.64
C GLY A 108 7.00 15.90 1.99
N TRP A 109 6.68 14.61 2.15
CA TRP A 109 5.36 14.13 2.54
C TRP A 109 5.45 13.36 3.86
N TYR A 110 4.37 13.19 4.60
CA TYR A 110 4.38 12.33 5.78
C TYR A 110 3.09 11.51 5.89
N ILE A 111 3.18 10.40 6.62
CA ILE A 111 2.03 9.53 6.92
C ILE A 111 1.63 9.81 8.38
N PRO A 112 0.40 10.32 8.65
CA PRO A 112 0.00 10.73 10.01
C PRO A 112 -0.26 9.54 10.94
N TYR A 113 -0.67 8.40 10.37
CA TYR A 113 -1.01 7.20 11.10
C TYR A 113 0.29 6.43 11.39
N LEU A 114 0.88 6.65 12.58
CA LEU A 114 1.69 5.68 13.35
C LEU A 114 2.49 6.28 14.53
N GLY A 115 2.43 7.59 14.82
CA GLY A 115 3.08 8.15 16.03
C GLY A 115 4.62 8.03 16.08
N VAL A 116 5.24 7.42 15.07
CA VAL A 116 6.67 7.51 14.80
C VAL A 116 6.93 8.95 14.38
N LYS A 117 7.94 9.58 14.97
CA LYS A 117 8.33 10.97 14.70
C LYS A 117 8.19 11.28 13.20
N ASN A 118 7.65 12.45 12.88
CA ASN A 118 7.41 12.90 11.51
C ASN A 118 8.74 13.03 10.74
N LYS A 119 9.29 11.94 10.20
CA LYS A 119 10.34 12.05 9.18
C LYS A 119 9.66 12.17 7.83
N PRO A 120 9.99 13.20 7.06
CA PRO A 120 9.46 13.35 5.71
C PRO A 120 9.88 12.16 4.85
N ILE A 121 8.90 11.65 4.10
CA ILE A 121 9.06 10.74 2.98
C ILE A 121 9.24 11.61 1.75
N HIS A 122 10.43 11.58 1.20
CA HIS A 122 10.71 12.15 -0.11
C HIS A 122 10.38 11.11 -1.17
N ILE A 123 9.40 11.44 -2.02
CA ILE A 123 8.89 10.54 -3.04
C ILE A 123 9.62 10.83 -4.33
N SER A 124 10.32 9.83 -4.85
CA SER A 124 10.93 9.89 -6.17
C SER A 124 10.20 8.94 -7.10
N PHE A 125 9.53 9.48 -8.12
CA PHE A 125 8.96 8.66 -9.18
C PHE A 125 10.02 8.02 -10.11
N ARG A 126 11.31 8.32 -9.87
CA ARG A 126 12.44 7.71 -10.58
C ARG A 126 12.92 6.44 -9.88
N THR A 127 12.82 6.37 -8.55
CA THR A 127 13.24 5.21 -7.78
C THR A 127 12.16 4.12 -7.84
N LYS A 128 12.57 2.88 -8.15
CA LYS A 128 11.68 1.72 -8.18
C LYS A 128 12.29 0.53 -7.47
N VAL A 129 11.44 -0.28 -6.86
CA VAL A 129 11.80 -1.58 -6.28
C VAL A 129 11.00 -2.69 -6.96
N VAL A 130 11.52 -3.91 -6.93
CA VAL A 130 10.83 -5.08 -7.51
C VAL A 130 10.13 -5.85 -6.39
N LEU A 131 8.85 -6.17 -6.60
CA LEU A 131 8.03 -7.01 -5.73
C LEU A 131 7.21 -7.95 -6.61
N GLU A 132 7.28 -9.26 -6.36
CA GLU A 132 6.58 -10.28 -7.16
C GLU A 132 6.78 -10.08 -8.67
N GLU A 133 8.03 -9.86 -9.09
CA GLU A 133 8.43 -9.62 -10.50
C GLU A 133 7.96 -8.28 -11.10
N HIS A 134 7.20 -7.46 -10.37
CA HIS A 134 6.70 -6.17 -10.83
C HIS A 134 7.51 -5.01 -10.22
N ALA A 135 7.75 -3.96 -11.01
CA ALA A 135 8.44 -2.76 -10.56
C ALA A 135 7.46 -1.71 -10.02
N PHE A 136 7.63 -1.33 -8.75
CA PHE A 136 6.80 -0.34 -8.07
C PHE A 136 7.58 0.94 -7.77
N PRO A 137 6.96 2.13 -7.85
CA PRO A 137 7.54 3.36 -7.31
C PRO A 137 7.85 3.20 -5.82
N ALA A 138 8.95 3.80 -5.36
CA ALA A 138 9.41 3.72 -3.98
C ALA A 138 9.86 5.10 -3.46
N PRO A 139 10.06 5.25 -2.14
CA PRO A 139 10.75 6.42 -1.59
C PRO A 139 12.11 6.65 -2.27
N GLU A 140 12.58 7.90 -2.29
CA GLU A 140 13.86 8.27 -2.93
C GLU A 140 15.04 7.43 -2.44
N SER A 141 15.11 7.23 -1.12
CA SER A 141 16.04 6.32 -0.45
C SER A 141 15.28 5.18 0.24
N PRO A 142 15.00 4.05 -0.46
CA PRO A 142 14.23 2.94 0.11
C PRO A 142 14.85 2.37 1.39
N LEU A 143 16.19 2.18 1.41
CA LEU A 143 16.91 1.64 2.56
C LEU A 143 16.77 2.53 3.78
N ASP A 144 16.98 3.84 3.62
CA ASP A 144 16.84 4.80 4.71
C ASP A 144 15.42 4.82 5.26
N HIS A 145 14.42 4.64 4.38
CA HIS A 145 13.02 4.56 4.80
C HIS A 145 12.77 3.29 5.63
N VAL A 146 13.26 2.13 5.19
CA VAL A 146 13.13 0.87 5.95
C VAL A 146 13.88 0.94 7.29
N ILE A 147 15.10 1.46 7.32
CA ILE A 147 15.86 1.69 8.56
C ILE A 147 15.10 2.62 9.49
N TYR A 148 14.51 3.69 8.96
CA TYR A 148 13.73 4.61 9.77
C TYR A 148 12.50 3.96 10.38
N THR A 149 11.77 3.16 9.60
CA THR A 149 10.53 2.49 10.02
C THR A 149 10.78 1.38 11.04
N TYR A 150 11.79 0.54 10.83
CA TYR A 150 12.00 -0.67 11.62
C TYR A 150 13.23 -0.62 12.55
N GLY A 151 13.96 0.49 12.56
CA GLY A 151 15.21 0.67 13.33
C GLY A 151 16.41 0.02 12.64
N ASN A 152 17.53 -0.15 13.36
CA ASN A 152 18.71 -0.84 12.82
C ASN A 152 18.68 -2.37 13.00
N ASN A 153 17.68 -2.89 13.71
CA ASN A 153 17.60 -4.30 14.09
C ASN A 153 16.75 -5.16 13.14
N PHE A 154 16.13 -4.57 12.11
CA PHE A 154 15.55 -5.36 11.04
C PHE A 154 16.68 -5.99 10.22
N THR A 155 16.36 -7.09 9.56
CA THR A 155 17.32 -7.78 8.69
C THR A 155 16.75 -7.88 7.29
N LEU A 156 17.64 -7.69 6.31
CA LEU A 156 17.39 -8.02 4.91
C LEU A 156 17.62 -9.53 4.64
N GLU A 157 17.93 -10.30 5.67
CA GLU A 157 17.92 -11.76 5.59
C GLU A 157 16.51 -12.30 5.83
N LYS A 158 16.16 -13.38 5.14
CA LYS A 158 14.87 -14.04 5.29
C LYS A 158 14.77 -14.70 6.66
N ARG A 159 13.95 -14.12 7.56
CA ARG A 159 13.51 -14.79 8.79
C ARG A 159 12.26 -15.61 8.47
N TYR A 160 12.23 -16.88 8.89
CA TYR A 160 11.06 -17.75 8.84
C TYR A 160 10.43 -17.83 10.24
#